data_AF-A0AAD6NNW0-F1
#
_entry.id   AF-A0AAD6NNW0-F1
#
_cell.length_a   1.000
_cell.length_b   1.000
_cell.length_c   1.000
_cell.angle_alpha   90.00
_cell.angle_beta   90.00
_cell.angle_gamma   90.00
#
_symmetry.space_group_name_H-M   'P 1'
#
loop_
_entity.id
_entity.type
_entity.pdbx_description
1 polymer ?
#
loop_
_entity_poly.entity_id
_entity_poly.type
_entity_poly.pdbx_seq_one_letter_code
_entity_poly.pdbx_strand_id
1 'polypeptide(L)'
;MERLVLACGGEGLNSVDSLTPDCLGWAGLVYEHVLGEEKYTFVENVKNPHSCTILIKGPNDHTIAQIKDAVRDGLRAVKNTIEDEAVVLVSSARRNV
;
A
#
# COMPACT_ATOMS: atom_id res chain seq x y z
N MET A 1 1.93 0.23 -12.90
CA MET A 1 1.17 -1.04 -13.04
C MET A 1 1.80 -2.18 -12.23
N GLU A 2 3.09 -2.10 -11.89
CA GLU A 2 3.84 -3.11 -11.11
C GLU A 2 3.19 -3.52 -9.78
N ARG A 3 2.52 -2.61 -9.07
CA ARG A 3 1.85 -2.93 -7.79
C ARG A 3 0.69 -3.91 -7.92
N LEU A 4 -0.02 -3.91 -9.05
CA LEU A 4 -1.10 -4.88 -9.29
C LEU A 4 -0.56 -6.27 -9.59
N VAL A 5 0.54 -6.34 -10.34
CA VAL A 5 1.31 -7.57 -10.58
C VAL A 5 1.82 -8.14 -9.26
N LEU A 6 2.42 -7.31 -8.41
CA LEU A 6 2.90 -7.72 -7.08
C LEU A 6 1.77 -8.11 -6.12
N ALA A 7 0.62 -7.43 -6.20
CA ALA A 7 -0.54 -7.80 -5.40
C ALA A 7 -1.11 -9.13 -5.88
N CYS A 8 -1.53 -9.24 -7.15
CA CYS A 8 -2.30 -10.37 -7.67
C CYS A 8 -1.46 -11.58 -8.13
N GLY A 9 -0.14 -11.41 -8.28
CA GLY A 9 0.79 -12.46 -8.72
C GLY A 9 0.79 -12.73 -10.23
N GLY A 10 0.23 -11.84 -11.05
CA GLY A 10 0.25 -11.95 -12.52
C GLY A 10 1.51 -11.33 -13.13
N GLU A 11 1.71 -11.47 -14.45
CA GLU A 11 2.83 -10.89 -15.18
C GLU A 11 2.39 -9.71 -16.05
N GLY A 12 3.21 -8.66 -16.11
CA GLY A 12 2.95 -7.50 -16.96
C GLY A 12 3.30 -7.80 -18.41
N LEU A 13 2.31 -7.96 -19.28
CA LEU A 13 2.49 -8.25 -20.69
C LEU A 13 2.40 -6.99 -21.55
N ASN A 14 3.26 -6.89 -22.56
CA ASN A 14 3.31 -5.76 -23.50
C ASN A 14 2.52 -6.01 -24.79
N SER A 15 2.30 -7.27 -25.15
CA SER A 15 1.51 -7.67 -26.33
C SER A 15 0.53 -8.78 -25.97
N VAL A 16 -0.63 -8.78 -26.63
CA VAL A 16 -1.68 -9.79 -26.49
C VAL A 16 -1.26 -11.15 -27.04
N ASP A 17 -0.30 -11.18 -27.97
CA ASP A 17 0.17 -12.43 -28.60
C ASP A 17 0.97 -13.32 -27.65
N SER A 18 1.47 -12.76 -26.54
CA SER A 18 2.24 -13.47 -25.51
C SER A 18 1.40 -13.84 -24.30
N LEU A 19 0.07 -13.75 -24.40
CA LEU A 19 -0.85 -14.04 -23.30
C LEU A 19 -1.00 -15.54 -23.09
N THR A 20 -0.48 -16.05 -21.97
CA THR A 20 -0.75 -17.41 -21.50
C THR A 20 -1.63 -17.37 -20.24
N PRO A 21 -2.40 -18.44 -19.96
CA PRO A 21 -3.19 -18.52 -18.72
C PRO A 21 -2.34 -18.39 -17.45
N ASP A 22 -1.06 -18.75 -17.52
CA ASP A 22 -0.12 -18.72 -16.40
C ASP A 22 0.31 -17.29 -16.02
N CYS A 23 0.20 -16.32 -16.94
CA CYS A 23 0.49 -14.91 -16.67
C CYS A 23 -0.63 -14.20 -15.89
N LEU A 24 -1.78 -14.84 -15.66
CA LEU A 24 -2.94 -14.21 -15.02
C LEU A 24 -2.79 -14.18 -13.49
N GLY A 25 -3.06 -13.01 -12.90
CA GLY A 25 -3.14 -12.85 -11.45
C GLY A 25 -4.46 -13.37 -10.87
N TRP A 26 -4.47 -13.62 -9.55
CA TRP A 26 -5.66 -14.09 -8.84
C TRP A 26 -6.12 -13.10 -7.78
N ALA A 27 -7.41 -12.77 -7.77
CA ALA A 27 -8.07 -12.01 -6.72
C ALA A 27 -9.43 -12.64 -6.41
N GLY A 28 -9.80 -12.69 -5.13
CA GLY A 28 -11.04 -13.33 -4.68
C GLY A 28 -12.26 -12.45 -4.89
N LEU A 29 -12.15 -11.15 -4.62
CA LEU A 29 -13.25 -10.20 -4.79
C LEU A 29 -12.76 -8.96 -5.53
N VAL A 30 -13.42 -8.63 -6.63
CA VAL A 30 -13.16 -7.40 -7.38
C VAL A 30 -14.49 -6.68 -7.57
N TYR A 31 -14.58 -5.44 -7.09
CA TYR A 31 -15.80 -4.65 -7.23
C TYR A 31 -15.48 -3.17 -7.44
N GLU A 32 -16.39 -2.50 -8.15
CA GLU A 32 -16.36 -1.05 -8.27
C GLU A 32 -17.22 -0.44 -7.16
N HIS A 33 -16.68 0.57 -6.50
CA HIS A 33 -17.40 1.36 -5.52
C HIS A 33 -17.29 2.84 -5.87
N VAL A 34 -18.45 3.48 -5.96
CA VAL A 34 -18.55 4.91 -6.30
C VAL A 34 -18.44 5.71 -5.01
N LEU A 35 -17.46 6.61 -4.95
CA LEU A 35 -17.20 7.46 -3.80
C LEU A 35 -17.27 8.92 -4.26
N GLY A 36 -18.39 9.57 -3.99
CA GLY A 36 -18.68 10.89 -4.54
C GLY A 36 -18.97 10.80 -6.04
N GLU A 37 -18.23 11.54 -6.85
CA GLU A 37 -18.35 11.53 -8.32
C GLU A 37 -17.35 10.56 -8.99
N GLU A 38 -16.44 9.97 -8.21
CA GLU A 38 -15.37 9.11 -8.71
C GLU A 38 -15.65 7.63 -8.46
N LYS A 39 -15.20 6.79 -9.40
CA LYS A 39 -15.30 5.34 -9.35
C LYS A 39 -13.96 4.74 -8.93
N TYR A 40 -14.00 3.91 -7.90
CA TYR A 40 -12.82 3.20 -7.39
C TYR A 40 -13.01 1.70 -7.56
N THR A 41 -12.03 1.02 -8.15
CA THR A 41 -12.01 -0.44 -8.23
C THR A 41 -11.21 -1.01 -7.06
N PHE A 42 -11.88 -1.79 -6.22
CA PHE A 42 -11.26 -2.50 -5.10
C PHE A 42 -10.97 -3.94 -5.50
N VAL A 43 -9.77 -4.39 -5.17
CA VAL A 43 -9.28 -5.75 -5.40
C VAL A 43 -8.92 -6.33 -4.04
N GLU A 44 -9.72 -7.27 -3.57
CA GLU A 44 -9.65 -7.88 -2.24
C GLU A 44 -9.45 -9.40 -2.31
N ASN A 45 -9.08 -9.98 -1.17
CA ASN A 45 -8.81 -11.40 -1.01
C ASN A 45 -7.78 -11.90 -2.03
N VAL A 46 -6.57 -11.36 -1.97
CA VAL A 46 -5.49 -11.74 -2.88
C VAL A 46 -4.62 -12.81 -2.22
N LYS A 47 -4.18 -13.82 -2.98
CA LYS A 47 -3.43 -14.99 -2.45
C LYS A 47 -2.12 -14.62 -1.78
N ASN A 48 -1.43 -13.60 -2.28
CA ASN A 48 -0.11 -13.22 -1.80
C ASN A 48 0.05 -11.68 -1.78
N PRO A 49 -0.42 -11.00 -0.73
CA PRO A 49 -0.46 -9.54 -0.70
C PRO A 49 0.93 -8.96 -0.39
N HIS A 50 1.81 -8.91 -1.40
CA HIS A 50 3.09 -8.19 -1.29
C HIS A 50 2.94 -6.67 -1.43
N SER A 51 1.82 -6.20 -1.98
CA SER A 51 1.53 -4.79 -2.17
C SER A 51 0.11 -4.47 -1.69
N CYS A 52 0.00 -3.60 -0.70
CA CYS A 52 -1.26 -3.10 -0.17
C CYS A 52 -1.45 -1.62 -0.51
N THR A 53 -2.70 -1.18 -0.59
CA THR A 53 -3.06 0.23 -0.85
C THR A 53 -3.80 0.81 0.35
N ILE A 54 -3.37 1.98 0.83
CA ILE A 54 -4.06 2.73 1.87
C ILE A 54 -4.81 3.87 1.19
N LEU A 55 -6.14 3.88 1.33
CA LEU A 55 -6.99 4.96 0.80
C LEU A 55 -7.15 6.05 1.87
N ILE A 56 -6.59 7.23 1.62
CA ILE A 56 -6.73 8.40 2.49
C ILE A 56 -7.85 9.27 1.92
N LYS A 57 -8.84 9.58 2.75
CA LYS A 57 -9.90 10.56 2.44
C LYS A 57 -9.80 11.75 3.37
N GLY A 58 -9.98 12.94 2.82
CA GLY A 58 -9.98 14.17 3.60
C GLY A 58 -10.82 15.26 2.92
N PRO A 59 -11.25 16.28 3.66
CA PRO A 59 -12.07 17.37 3.14
C PRO A 59 -11.28 18.44 2.38
N ASN A 60 -9.95 18.48 2.54
CA ASN A 60 -9.08 19.51 1.97
C ASN A 60 -7.75 18.90 1.52
N ASP A 61 -7.26 19.30 0.33
CA ASP A 61 -6.02 18.82 -0.28
C ASP A 61 -4.81 19.03 0.63
N HIS A 62 -4.77 20.17 1.34
CA HIS A 62 -3.68 20.45 2.28
C HIS A 62 -3.60 19.41 3.40
N THR A 63 -4.74 19.02 3.95
CA THR A 63 -4.81 18.00 5.01
C THR A 63 -4.47 16.62 4.46
N ILE A 64 -4.92 16.28 3.26
CA ILE A 64 -4.60 15.01 2.60
C ILE A 64 -3.08 14.90 2.37
N ALA A 65 -2.44 15.97 1.91
CA ALA A 65 -0.99 16.01 1.71
C ALA A 65 -0.24 15.79 3.04
N GLN A 66 -0.65 16.46 4.11
CA GLN A 66 -0.05 16.26 5.44
C GLN A 66 -0.20 14.83 5.96
N ILE A 67 -1.39 14.22 5.81
CA ILE A 67 -1.63 12.84 6.23
C ILE A 67 -0.78 11.88 5.39
N LYS A 68 -0.69 12.10 4.08
CA LYS A 68 0.13 11.29 3.18
C LYS A 68 1.60 11.30 3.60
N ASP A 69 2.14 12.47 3.92
CA ASP A 69 3.52 12.61 4.36
C ASP A 69 3.74 11.95 5.73
N ALA A 70 2.82 12.18 6.69
CA ALA A 70 2.88 11.54 8.00
C ALA A 70 2.82 10.00 7.94
N VAL A 71 1.93 9.45 7.09
CA VAL A 71 1.82 7.99 6.88
C VAL A 71 3.09 7.45 6.23
N ARG A 72 3.66 8.17 5.26
CA ARG A 72 4.92 7.75 4.61
C ARG A 72 6.08 7.70 5.60
N ASP A 73 6.19 8.72 6.45
CA ASP A 73 7.24 8.78 7.47
C ASP A 73 7.05 7.71 8.55
N GLY A 74 5.82 7.49 9.00
CA GLY A 74 5.49 6.42 9.94
C GLY A 74 5.81 5.03 9.40
N LEU A 75 5.42 4.74 8.16
CA LEU A 75 5.74 3.45 7.51
C LEU A 75 7.25 3.22 7.41
N ARG A 76 8.02 4.27 7.11
CA ARG A 76 9.48 4.18 7.06
C ARG A 76 10.10 3.95 8.44
N ALA A 77 9.57 4.60 9.48
CA ALA A 77 10.01 4.37 10.85
C ALA A 77 9.75 2.93 11.32
N VAL A 78 8.58 2.38 11.00
CA VAL A 78 8.24 0.97 11.30
C VAL A 78 9.17 0.02 10.54
N LYS A 79 9.41 0.29 9.25
CA LYS A 79 10.35 -0.50 8.43
C LYS A 79 11.74 -0.55 9.08
N ASN A 80 12.28 0.62 9.45
CA ASN A 80 13.59 0.69 10.10
C ASN A 80 13.61 -0.08 11.43
N THR A 81 12.55 0.02 12.22
CA THR A 81 12.45 -0.70 13.50
C THR A 81 12.46 -2.22 13.31
N ILE A 82 11.83 -2.72 12.25
CA ILE A 82 11.83 -4.15 11.92
C ILE A 82 13.21 -4.59 11.41
N GLU A 83 13.89 -3.75 10.62
CA GLU A 83 15.23 -4.06 10.09
C GLU A 83 16.34 -4.00 11.16
N ASP A 84 16.26 -3.04 12.08
CA ASP A 84 17.26 -2.85 13.14
C ASP A 84 16.99 -3.74 14.37
N GLU A 85 15.80 -4.36 14.47
CA GLU A 85 15.30 -5.14 15.62
C GLU A 85 15.44 -4.44 16.99
N ALA A 86 15.58 -3.11 16.99
CA ALA A 86 15.86 -2.30 18.17
C ALA A 86 15.09 -0.98 18.15
N VAL A 87 14.80 -0.45 19.34
CA VAL A 87 14.15 0.85 19.51
C VAL A 87 14.90 1.67 20.56
N VAL A 88 14.99 2.97 20.32
CA VAL A 88 15.57 3.91 21.29
C VAL A 88 14.43 4.64 21.99
N LEU A 89 14.48 4.68 23.32
CA LEU A 89 13.55 5.46 24.12
C LEU A 89 13.85 6.95 23.95
N VAL A 90 12.90 7.68 23.34
CA VAL A 90 12.98 9.13 23.21
C VAL A 90 11.95 9.77 24.12
N SER A 91 12.43 10.58 25.07
CA SER A 91 11.65 11.66 25.70
C SER A 91 12.52 12.53 26.61
N SER A 92 13.36 11.94 27.48
CA SER A 92 14.18 12.66 28.47
C SER A 92 15.02 11.65 29.25
N ALA A 93 15.87 10.86 28.59
CA ALA A 93 16.67 9.82 29.25
C ALA A 93 17.89 10.36 30.04
N ARG A 94 17.87 11.64 30.46
CA ARG A 94 18.75 12.21 31.49
C ARG A 94 17.97 13.25 32.32
N ARG A 95 17.20 12.78 33.30
CA ARG A 95 17.01 13.51 34.56
C ARG A 95 17.92 12.85 35.59
N ASN A 96 18.85 13.64 36.11
CA ASN A 96 19.86 13.31 37.12
C ASN A 96 19.41 12.24 38.12
N VAL A 97 20.20 11.17 38.23
CA VAL A 97 20.56 10.53 39.49
C VAL A 97 22.06 10.30 39.47
#